data_AF-A0A3Q9HQZ2-F1
#
_entry.id   AF-A0A3Q9HQZ2-F1
#
_cell.length_a   1.000
_cell.length_b   1.000
_cell.length_c   1.000
_cell.angle_alpha   90.00
_cell.angle_beta   90.00
_cell.angle_gamma   90.00
#
_symmetry.space_group_name_H-M   'P 1'
#
loop_
_entity.id
_entity.type
_entity.pdbx_description
1 polymer ?
#
loop_
_entity_poly.entity_id
_entity_poly.type
_entity_poly.pdbx_seq_one_letter_code
_entity_poly.pdbx_strand_id
1 'polypeptide(L)'
;MRRLVFFILFLIFFCPIGIANSPELEIRINIPEFILRVYQSEEIIYEAPVGVGRPGHETPIGEFIIINKIKDPTWYPKNREPIPPGQTNPLGSYWLGLSKKGYGIHGNINSTSIGSSVSLGCIRMYNNDIELIYHLVEKGTRVKIYYQTIFLIKEGEDLKFRLLEDIYGYGTNNIFTFLNLIKDKEIKDKIFIPYLIYLLKTKEAGIYPVPHKVSFIYQNYFYKNIGFRFGNVIYIDPRAIPKLMQKEKELKIFLKNKERYITLDELESKLINHRIISHNKELIQIYSKNDFKVRGE
;
A
#
# COMPACT_ATOMS: atom_id res chain seq x y z
N MET A 1 -62.80 54.58 -28.66
CA MET A 1 -61.81 53.53 -28.98
C MET A 1 -60.48 53.88 -28.30
N ARG A 2 -60.14 53.25 -27.18
CA ARG A 2 -58.81 53.39 -26.54
C ARG A 2 -58.10 52.04 -26.66
N ARG A 3 -56.98 52.02 -27.39
CA ARG A 3 -56.17 50.82 -27.67
C ARG A 3 -55.33 50.48 -26.43
N LEU A 4 -55.43 49.23 -25.97
CA LEU A 4 -54.56 48.64 -24.95
C LEU A 4 -53.23 48.26 -25.63
N VAL A 5 -52.11 48.76 -25.12
CA VAL A 5 -50.75 48.35 -25.53
C VAL A 5 -50.27 47.30 -24.54
N PHE A 6 -50.02 46.08 -24.99
CA PHE A 6 -49.38 45.03 -24.20
C PHE A 6 -47.86 45.20 -24.26
N PHE A 7 -47.23 45.49 -23.13
CA PHE A 7 -45.78 45.39 -22.97
C PHE A 7 -45.40 43.92 -22.72
N ILE A 8 -44.70 43.30 -23.66
CA ILE A 8 -44.09 41.99 -23.47
C ILE A 8 -42.75 42.20 -22.76
N LEU A 9 -42.68 41.81 -21.49
CA LEU A 9 -41.44 41.79 -20.72
C LEU A 9 -40.57 40.61 -21.21
N PHE A 10 -39.51 40.88 -21.96
CA PHE A 10 -38.50 39.87 -22.29
C PHE A 10 -37.62 39.65 -21.05
N LEU A 11 -37.90 38.57 -20.29
CA LEU A 11 -37.02 38.07 -19.24
C LEU A 11 -35.78 37.47 -19.92
N ILE A 12 -34.70 38.25 -19.99
CA ILE A 12 -33.37 37.75 -20.36
C ILE A 12 -32.91 36.86 -19.20
N PHE A 13 -33.06 35.54 -19.35
CA PHE A 13 -32.36 34.57 -18.52
C PHE A 13 -30.87 34.71 -18.81
N PHE A 14 -30.17 35.50 -18.00
CA PHE A 14 -28.72 35.40 -17.85
C PHE A 14 -28.45 34.02 -17.25
N CYS A 15 -28.23 33.02 -18.10
CA CYS A 15 -27.56 31.80 -17.69
C CYS A 15 -26.11 32.19 -17.44
N PRO A 16 -25.61 32.20 -16.18
CA PRO A 16 -24.18 32.33 -15.99
C PRO A 16 -23.58 31.09 -16.64
N ILE A 17 -22.84 31.31 -17.73
CA ILE A 17 -21.98 30.28 -18.32
C ILE A 17 -21.00 29.95 -17.21
N GLY A 18 -21.31 28.93 -16.41
CA GLY A 18 -20.37 28.32 -15.50
C GLY A 18 -19.24 27.83 -16.36
N ILE A 19 -18.06 28.44 -16.23
CA ILE A 19 -16.83 27.82 -16.70
C ILE A 19 -16.72 26.56 -15.86
N ALA A 20 -17.19 25.43 -16.39
CA ALA A 20 -16.91 24.14 -15.83
C ALA A 20 -15.40 23.96 -15.97
N ASN A 21 -14.66 24.26 -14.90
CA ASN A 21 -13.26 23.87 -14.82
C ASN A 21 -13.22 22.36 -15.05
N SER A 22 -12.60 21.93 -16.15
CA SER A 22 -12.34 20.52 -16.39
C SER A 22 -11.68 19.96 -15.14
N PRO A 23 -12.14 18.80 -14.62
CA PRO A 23 -11.60 18.25 -13.39
C PRO A 23 -10.08 18.11 -13.51
N GLU A 24 -9.36 18.74 -12.59
CA GLU A 24 -7.91 18.82 -12.64
C GLU A 24 -7.30 17.43 -12.48
N LEU A 25 -6.40 17.07 -13.40
CA LEU A 25 -5.67 15.81 -13.33
C LEU A 25 -4.47 15.94 -12.40
N GLU A 26 -4.14 14.85 -11.71
CA GLU A 26 -2.95 14.73 -10.87
C GLU A 26 -2.24 13.41 -11.16
N ILE A 27 -0.92 13.46 -11.32
CA ILE A 27 -0.09 12.25 -11.40
C ILE A 27 0.42 11.93 -10.00
N ARG A 28 0.22 10.71 -9.52
CA ARG A 28 0.79 10.21 -8.25
C ARG A 28 1.69 9.01 -8.53
N ILE A 29 2.92 9.04 -8.01
CA ILE A 29 3.93 7.98 -8.19
C ILE A 29 4.38 7.51 -6.81
N ASN A 30 4.15 6.23 -6.52
CA ASN A 30 4.73 5.58 -5.34
C ASN A 30 5.99 4.81 -5.74
N ILE A 31 7.15 5.32 -5.34
CA ILE A 31 8.46 4.79 -5.74
C ILE A 31 8.62 3.28 -5.46
N PRO A 32 8.44 2.78 -4.21
CA PRO A 32 8.61 1.36 -3.90
C PRO A 32 7.53 0.44 -4.50
N GLU A 33 6.44 1.00 -5.03
CA GLU A 33 5.42 0.21 -5.75
C GLU A 33 5.73 0.11 -7.24
N PHE A 34 6.60 0.98 -7.78
CA PHE A 34 6.89 1.09 -9.21
C PHE A 34 5.64 1.37 -10.05
N ILE A 35 4.68 2.11 -9.51
CA ILE A 35 3.42 2.44 -10.18
C ILE A 35 3.23 3.95 -10.25
N LEU A 36 2.85 4.41 -11.44
CA LEU A 36 2.30 5.73 -11.70
C LEU A 36 0.78 5.61 -11.88
N ARG A 37 0.04 6.51 -11.24
CA ARG A 37 -1.41 6.65 -11.40
C ARG A 37 -1.75 8.06 -11.83
N VAL A 38 -2.69 8.18 -12.77
CA VAL A 38 -3.34 9.45 -13.11
C VAL A 38 -4.69 9.48 -12.42
N TYR A 39 -4.90 10.52 -11.63
CA TYR A 39 -6.12 10.77 -10.90
C TYR A 39 -6.92 11.88 -11.58
N GLN A 40 -8.23 11.70 -11.63
CA GLN A 40 -9.19 12.76 -11.87
C GLN A 40 -9.96 12.95 -10.56
N SER A 41 -9.68 14.06 -9.88
CA SER A 41 -10.04 14.21 -8.46
C SER A 41 -9.43 13.10 -7.60
N GLU A 42 -10.21 12.14 -7.09
CA GLU A 42 -9.72 11.00 -6.29
C GLU A 42 -9.91 9.64 -6.98
N GLU A 43 -10.44 9.64 -8.22
CA GLU A 43 -10.58 8.41 -9.01
C GLU A 43 -9.34 8.18 -9.87
N ILE A 44 -8.85 6.94 -9.86
CA ILE A 44 -7.77 6.51 -10.75
C ILE A 44 -8.37 6.29 -12.13
N ILE A 45 -7.97 7.10 -13.11
CA ILE A 45 -8.41 6.96 -14.51
C ILE A 45 -7.38 6.22 -15.38
N TYR A 46 -6.13 6.12 -14.90
CA TYR A 46 -5.07 5.39 -15.57
C TYR A 46 -4.00 4.93 -14.58
N GLU A 47 -3.44 3.75 -14.79
CA GLU A 47 -2.36 3.17 -14.00
C GLU A 47 -1.35 2.49 -14.93
N ALA A 48 -0.06 2.70 -14.68
CA ALA A 48 1.01 2.07 -15.45
C ALA A 48 2.25 1.79 -14.60
N PRO A 49 3.00 0.70 -14.89
CA PRO A 49 4.26 0.42 -14.23
C PRO A 49 5.36 1.39 -14.69
N VAL A 50 6.30 1.66 -13.79
CA VAL A 50 7.41 2.59 -14.04
C VAL A 50 8.75 2.02 -13.59
N GLY A 51 9.83 2.48 -14.22
CA GLY A 51 11.18 2.35 -13.71
C GLY A 51 11.58 3.61 -12.95
N VAL A 52 12.28 3.45 -11.83
CA VAL A 52 12.70 4.56 -10.95
C VAL A 52 14.22 4.60 -10.79
N GLY A 53 14.71 5.62 -10.09
CA GLY A 53 16.13 5.78 -9.75
C GLY A 53 16.66 4.62 -8.93
N ARG A 54 17.92 4.25 -9.13
CA ARG A 54 18.62 3.29 -8.26
C ARG A 54 19.07 3.93 -6.94
N PRO A 55 19.36 3.16 -5.88
CA PRO A 55 20.01 3.69 -4.68
C PRO A 55 21.26 4.52 -5.01
N GLY A 56 21.40 5.69 -4.37
CA GLY A 56 22.42 6.70 -4.67
C GLY A 56 22.11 7.62 -5.86
N HIS A 57 21.04 7.33 -6.61
CA HIS A 57 20.47 8.19 -7.65
C HIS A 57 18.95 8.17 -7.58
N GLU A 58 18.42 8.40 -6.38
CA GLU A 58 17.01 8.23 -6.05
C GLU A 58 16.12 9.13 -6.91
N THR A 59 14.93 8.62 -7.25
CA THR A 59 13.87 9.47 -7.81
C THR A 59 13.46 10.48 -6.75
N PRO A 60 13.37 11.78 -7.10
CA PRO A 60 13.12 12.84 -6.13
C PRO A 60 11.70 12.73 -5.56
N ILE A 61 11.59 12.73 -4.24
CA ILE A 61 10.32 12.79 -3.51
C ILE A 61 9.89 14.26 -3.41
N GLY A 62 8.60 14.52 -3.58
CA GLY A 62 8.03 15.86 -3.44
C GLY A 62 6.81 16.10 -4.33
N GLU A 63 6.33 17.33 -4.28
CA GLU A 63 5.29 17.85 -5.16
C GLU A 63 5.95 18.63 -6.31
N PHE A 64 5.55 18.33 -7.54
CA PHE A 64 6.09 18.91 -8.77
C PHE A 64 4.94 19.29 -9.72
N ILE A 65 5.28 19.93 -10.83
CA ILE A 65 4.37 20.16 -11.95
C ILE A 65 5.04 19.80 -13.27
N ILE A 66 4.24 19.46 -14.27
CA ILE A 66 4.72 19.33 -15.66
C ILE A 66 5.03 20.71 -16.23
N ILE A 67 6.30 21.03 -16.47
CA ILE A 67 6.71 22.35 -17.01
C ILE A 67 6.85 22.33 -18.53
N ASN A 68 7.16 21.19 -19.11
CA ASN A 68 7.28 21.04 -20.56
C ASN A 68 6.95 19.61 -21.01
N LYS A 69 6.54 19.51 -22.28
CA LYS A 69 6.17 18.25 -22.93
C LYS A 69 6.84 18.24 -24.30
N ILE A 70 7.61 17.19 -24.61
CA ILE A 70 8.33 17.06 -25.88
C ILE A 70 8.02 15.70 -26.48
N LYS A 71 7.51 15.69 -27.72
CA LYS A 71 7.43 14.50 -28.57
C LYS A 71 8.76 14.35 -29.30
N ASP A 72 9.25 13.12 -29.43
CA ASP A 72 10.53 12.79 -30.07
C ASP A 72 11.67 13.67 -29.52
N PRO A 73 12.00 13.55 -28.21
CA PRO A 73 12.99 14.42 -27.58
C PRO A 73 14.42 14.06 -27.97
N THR A 74 15.28 15.06 -28.20
CA THR A 74 16.74 14.86 -28.20
C THR A 74 17.24 14.70 -26.77
N TRP A 75 18.08 13.69 -26.51
CA TRP A 75 18.73 13.51 -25.21
C TRP A 75 20.08 14.23 -25.17
N TYR A 76 20.30 15.04 -24.14
CA TYR A 76 21.54 15.80 -23.93
C TYR A 76 22.32 15.24 -22.72
N PRO A 77 23.12 14.19 -22.89
CA PRO A 77 23.98 13.67 -21.84
C PRO A 77 25.08 14.64 -21.43
N LYS A 78 25.54 14.55 -20.18
CA LYS A 78 26.75 15.26 -19.75
C LYS A 78 27.98 14.62 -20.42
N ASN A 79 28.85 15.44 -21.00
CA ASN A 79 30.13 15.04 -21.60
C ASN A 79 30.03 14.06 -22.78
N ARG A 80 28.91 14.07 -23.52
CA ARG A 80 28.74 13.27 -24.74
C ARG A 80 27.92 14.06 -25.75
N GLU A 81 28.01 13.68 -27.01
CA GLU A 81 27.19 14.25 -28.07
C GLU A 81 25.70 14.05 -27.81
N PRO A 82 24.84 15.01 -28.18
CA PRO A 82 23.39 14.83 -28.15
C PRO A 82 22.96 13.61 -28.95
N ILE A 83 22.04 12.81 -28.40
CA ILE A 83 21.44 11.70 -29.11
C ILE A 83 20.09 12.19 -29.67
N PRO A 84 19.94 12.29 -31.01
CA PRO A 84 18.68 12.73 -31.61
C PRO A 84 17.56 11.71 -31.38
N PRO A 85 16.31 12.04 -31.72
CA PRO A 85 15.20 11.10 -31.62
C PRO A 85 15.46 9.84 -32.47
N GLY A 86 15.05 8.68 -31.97
CA GLY A 86 15.24 7.41 -32.66
C GLY A 86 15.39 6.22 -31.70
N GLN A 87 15.63 5.04 -32.27
CA GLN A 87 15.65 3.77 -31.52
C GLN A 87 16.75 3.68 -30.46
N THR A 88 17.80 4.50 -30.56
CA THR A 88 18.93 4.54 -29.61
C THR A 88 18.75 5.60 -28.53
N ASN A 89 17.71 6.42 -28.60
CA ASN A 89 17.51 7.52 -27.66
C ASN A 89 16.91 7.00 -26.34
N PRO A 90 17.61 7.14 -25.20
CA PRO A 90 17.16 6.56 -23.93
C PRO A 90 15.90 7.22 -23.36
N LEU A 91 15.49 8.39 -23.89
CA LEU A 91 14.25 9.05 -23.48
C LEU A 91 12.99 8.46 -24.13
N GLY A 92 13.14 7.60 -25.15
CA GLY A 92 12.01 7.07 -25.91
C GLY A 92 11.28 8.14 -26.73
N SER A 93 9.99 7.92 -26.98
CA SER A 93 9.17 8.75 -27.88
C SER A 93 8.61 10.03 -27.24
N TYR A 94 8.54 10.10 -25.91
CA TYR A 94 7.90 11.22 -25.21
C TYR A 94 8.63 11.60 -23.92
N TRP A 95 8.67 12.89 -23.63
CA TRP A 95 9.23 13.48 -22.42
C TRP A 95 8.23 14.44 -21.76
N LEU A 96 8.02 14.27 -20.46
CA LEU A 96 7.27 15.16 -19.58
C LEU A 96 8.24 15.68 -18.50
N GLY A 97 8.70 16.92 -18.63
CA GLY A 97 9.66 17.49 -17.70
C GLY A 97 8.99 18.00 -16.43
N LEU A 98 9.61 17.70 -15.29
CA LEU A 98 9.17 18.16 -13.98
C LEU A 98 9.74 19.54 -13.66
N SER A 99 9.10 20.25 -12.73
CA SER A 99 9.61 21.51 -12.15
C SER A 99 10.97 21.37 -11.43
N LYS A 100 11.46 20.14 -11.25
CA LYS A 100 12.84 19.86 -10.84
C LYS A 100 13.74 19.73 -12.07
N LYS A 101 14.63 20.69 -12.27
CA LYS A 101 15.58 20.74 -13.39
C LYS A 101 16.31 19.40 -13.58
N GLY A 102 16.23 18.86 -14.79
CA GLY A 102 16.90 17.62 -15.19
C GLY A 102 16.13 16.33 -14.87
N TYR A 103 14.92 16.42 -14.31
CA TYR A 103 14.07 15.27 -14.02
C TYR A 103 12.79 15.30 -14.85
N GLY A 104 12.33 14.11 -15.24
CA GLY A 104 11.16 13.93 -16.08
C GLY A 104 10.58 12.53 -15.98
N ILE A 105 9.36 12.42 -16.49
CA ILE A 105 8.70 11.16 -16.82
C ILE A 105 8.86 10.97 -18.33
N HIS A 106 9.41 9.85 -18.75
CA HIS A 106 9.74 9.65 -20.17
C HIS A 106 9.56 8.20 -20.60
N GLY A 107 9.54 8.01 -21.92
CA GLY A 107 9.55 6.68 -22.54
C GLY A 107 10.87 5.96 -22.31
N ASN A 108 11.10 4.86 -23.02
CA ASN A 108 12.29 4.06 -22.79
C ASN A 108 12.56 3.13 -23.97
N ILE A 109 13.83 2.87 -24.24
CA ILE A 109 14.25 1.87 -25.24
C ILE A 109 14.50 0.49 -24.63
N ASN A 110 14.72 0.42 -23.31
CA ASN A 110 14.92 -0.85 -22.60
C ASN A 110 13.73 -1.16 -21.69
N SER A 111 12.67 -1.73 -22.25
CA SER A 111 11.45 -2.15 -21.56
C SER A 111 11.69 -3.01 -20.30
N THR A 112 12.81 -3.75 -20.23
CA THR A 112 13.15 -4.58 -19.07
C THR A 112 13.46 -3.78 -17.80
N SER A 113 13.71 -2.48 -17.90
CA SER A 113 13.93 -1.63 -16.72
C SER A 113 12.65 -1.19 -16.01
N ILE A 114 11.48 -1.41 -16.61
CA ILE A 114 10.19 -1.06 -15.99
C ILE A 114 9.89 -2.06 -14.86
N GLY A 115 9.42 -1.57 -13.72
CA GLY A 115 9.27 -2.38 -12.49
C GLY A 115 10.57 -2.55 -11.71
N SER A 116 11.59 -1.72 -11.97
CA SER A 116 12.91 -1.81 -11.32
C SER A 116 13.52 -0.44 -10.99
N SER A 117 14.47 -0.42 -10.05
CA SER A 117 15.21 0.76 -9.62
C SER A 117 16.58 0.83 -10.31
N VAL A 118 16.64 1.30 -11.56
CA VAL A 118 17.88 1.29 -12.37
C VAL A 118 18.22 2.63 -13.04
N SER A 119 17.32 3.61 -12.99
CA SER A 119 17.55 4.91 -13.64
C SER A 119 18.51 5.78 -12.82
N LEU A 120 18.89 6.94 -13.38
CA LEU A 120 19.63 7.98 -12.67
C LEU A 120 18.71 9.00 -11.98
N GLY A 121 17.48 8.59 -11.64
CA GLY A 121 16.49 9.37 -10.89
C GLY A 121 15.24 9.75 -11.69
N CYS A 122 15.30 9.72 -13.03
CA CYS A 122 14.11 9.95 -13.87
C CYS A 122 13.13 8.76 -13.81
N ILE A 123 11.85 9.03 -14.10
CA ILE A 123 10.80 8.02 -14.18
C ILE A 123 10.72 7.51 -15.62
N ARG A 124 10.93 6.21 -15.81
CA ARG A 124 10.84 5.54 -17.11
C ARG A 124 9.50 4.83 -17.25
N MET A 125 8.93 4.83 -18.45
CA MET A 125 7.68 4.15 -18.77
C MET A 125 7.82 3.33 -20.05
N TYR A 126 6.87 2.42 -20.31
CA TYR A 126 6.70 1.88 -21.66
C TYR A 126 6.29 3.01 -22.62
N ASN A 127 6.73 2.93 -23.88
CA ASN A 127 6.49 3.99 -24.86
C ASN A 127 4.99 4.22 -25.13
N ASN A 128 4.18 3.16 -25.10
CA ASN A 128 2.73 3.27 -25.27
C ASN A 128 2.05 4.00 -24.09
N ASP A 129 2.50 3.74 -22.86
CA ASP A 129 1.91 4.36 -21.67
C ASP A 129 2.27 5.84 -21.58
N ILE A 130 3.52 6.21 -21.87
CA ILE A 130 3.92 7.63 -21.88
C ILE A 130 3.25 8.40 -23.01
N GLU A 131 2.96 7.78 -24.16
CA GLU A 131 2.20 8.40 -25.25
C GLU A 131 0.79 8.77 -24.78
N LEU A 132 0.09 7.82 -24.16
CA LEU A 132 -1.24 8.05 -23.62
C LEU A 132 -1.22 9.17 -22.58
N ILE A 133 -0.30 9.11 -21.60
CA ILE A 133 -0.19 10.15 -20.56
C ILE A 133 0.18 11.49 -21.19
N TYR A 134 1.07 11.51 -22.18
CA TYR A 134 1.44 12.73 -22.91
C TYR A 134 0.22 13.39 -23.53
N HIS A 135 -0.72 12.64 -24.09
CA HIS A 135 -1.95 13.22 -24.63
C HIS A 135 -2.99 13.56 -23.56
N LEU A 136 -2.97 12.87 -22.43
CA LEU A 136 -3.92 13.05 -21.33
C LEU A 136 -3.64 14.27 -20.46
N VAL A 137 -2.37 14.54 -20.12
CA VAL A 137 -2.01 15.60 -19.14
C VAL A 137 -1.54 16.88 -19.80
N GLU A 138 -1.72 18.02 -19.14
CA GLU A 138 -1.30 19.34 -19.65
C GLU A 138 -0.08 19.89 -18.90
N LYS A 139 0.55 20.95 -19.43
CA LYS A 139 1.52 21.73 -18.64
C LYS A 139 0.80 22.31 -17.43
N GLY A 140 1.44 22.30 -16.27
CA GLY A 140 0.83 22.68 -15.00
C GLY A 140 0.19 21.53 -14.23
N THR A 141 -0.02 20.36 -14.87
CA THR A 141 -0.50 19.15 -14.17
C THR A 141 0.38 18.84 -12.98
N ARG A 142 -0.24 18.66 -11.81
CA ARG A 142 0.45 18.32 -10.56
C ARG A 142 1.01 16.91 -10.61
N VAL A 143 2.21 16.74 -10.08
CA VAL A 143 2.90 15.45 -9.97
C VAL A 143 3.38 15.26 -8.54
N LYS A 144 2.79 14.30 -7.84
CA LYS A 144 3.20 13.90 -6.50
C LYS A 144 4.05 12.64 -6.57
N ILE A 145 5.28 12.73 -6.11
CA ILE A 145 6.18 11.58 -5.97
C ILE A 145 6.41 11.33 -4.49
N TYR A 146 6.10 10.12 -4.04
CA TYR A 146 6.18 9.76 -2.63
C TYR A 146 6.75 8.36 -2.43
N TYR A 147 7.07 8.06 -1.18
CA TYR A 147 7.72 6.82 -0.76
C TYR A 147 6.95 6.21 0.40
N GLN A 148 6.07 5.26 0.10
CA GLN A 148 5.29 4.56 1.10
C GLN A 148 5.37 3.06 0.87
N THR A 149 5.80 2.35 1.91
CA THR A 149 6.01 0.90 1.86
C THR A 149 4.95 0.10 2.63
N ILE A 150 4.13 0.76 3.45
CA ILE A 150 3.09 0.10 4.25
C ILE A 150 1.73 0.66 3.86
N PHE A 151 0.79 -0.21 3.50
CA PHE A 151 -0.59 0.15 3.20
C PHE A 151 -1.54 -0.67 4.05
N LEU A 152 -2.45 -0.02 4.77
CA LEU A 152 -3.50 -0.72 5.49
C LEU A 152 -4.58 -1.16 4.50
N ILE A 153 -5.01 -2.41 4.66
CA ILE A 153 -6.10 -3.00 3.87
C ILE A 153 -7.17 -3.44 4.86
N LYS A 154 -8.38 -2.91 4.70
CA LYS A 154 -9.54 -3.31 5.50
C LYS A 154 -10.39 -4.27 4.70
N GLU A 155 -10.46 -5.52 5.13
CA GLU A 155 -11.34 -6.55 4.56
C GLU A 155 -12.35 -6.99 5.62
N GLY A 156 -13.58 -6.48 5.52
CA GLY A 156 -14.61 -6.69 6.53
C GLY A 156 -14.15 -6.20 7.92
N GLU A 157 -14.12 -7.10 8.89
CA GLU A 157 -13.65 -6.81 10.26
C GLU A 157 -12.17 -7.07 10.50
N ASP A 158 -11.44 -7.62 9.52
CA ASP A 158 -10.04 -7.96 9.68
C ASP A 158 -9.14 -6.92 9.00
N LEU A 159 -8.14 -6.45 9.77
CA LEU A 159 -7.14 -5.52 9.29
C LEU A 159 -5.93 -6.31 8.78
N LYS A 160 -5.58 -6.08 7.53
CA LYS A 160 -4.35 -6.54 6.89
C LYS A 160 -3.47 -5.34 6.56
N PHE A 161 -2.23 -5.60 6.18
CA PHE A 161 -1.38 -4.61 5.57
C PHE A 161 -0.59 -5.21 4.42
N ARG A 162 -0.42 -4.42 3.37
CA ARG A 162 0.57 -4.69 2.32
C ARG A 162 1.89 -4.06 2.74
N LEU A 163 2.95 -4.85 2.66
CA LEU A 163 4.33 -4.45 2.88
C LEU A 163 5.06 -4.50 1.55
N LEU A 164 5.72 -3.41 1.17
CA LEU A 164 6.60 -3.31 0.03
C LEU A 164 8.06 -3.31 0.51
N GLU A 165 8.96 -3.65 -0.40
CA GLU A 165 10.39 -3.54 -0.15
C GLU A 165 10.80 -2.06 0.01
N ASP A 166 11.66 -1.81 1.00
CA ASP A 166 12.30 -0.50 1.20
C ASP A 166 13.54 -0.39 0.31
N ILE A 167 13.30 -0.27 -1.00
CA ILE A 167 14.32 -0.27 -2.05
C ILE A 167 15.40 0.82 -1.91
N TYR A 168 15.16 1.87 -1.12
CA TYR A 168 16.13 2.94 -0.83
C TYR A 168 16.69 2.88 0.59
N GLY A 169 16.23 1.93 1.42
CA GLY A 169 16.72 1.75 2.78
C GLY A 169 16.42 2.93 3.70
N TYR A 170 15.31 3.63 3.51
CA TYR A 170 14.90 4.77 4.34
C TYR A 170 14.40 4.36 5.74
N GLY A 171 14.34 3.07 6.02
CA GLY A 171 13.86 2.52 7.28
C GLY A 171 12.35 2.65 7.41
N THR A 172 11.60 2.75 6.32
CA THR A 172 10.15 3.02 6.33
C THR A 172 9.33 1.82 6.83
N ASN A 173 9.88 0.61 6.71
CA ASN A 173 9.32 -0.63 7.26
C ASN A 173 9.56 -0.74 8.78
N ASN A 174 8.94 0.16 9.56
CA ASN A 174 9.10 0.22 11.00
C ASN A 174 7.77 0.40 11.75
N ILE A 175 7.80 0.15 13.05
CA ILE A 175 6.62 0.17 13.93
C ILE A 175 5.97 1.57 13.99
N PHE A 176 6.76 2.64 14.00
CA PHE A 176 6.24 4.01 14.08
C PHE A 176 5.47 4.37 12.81
N THR A 177 6.03 4.07 11.63
CA THR A 177 5.33 4.25 10.34
C THR A 177 4.01 3.49 10.34
N PHE A 178 4.04 2.21 10.73
CA PHE A 178 2.83 1.39 10.76
C PHE A 178 1.76 1.97 11.70
N LEU A 179 2.13 2.29 12.94
CA LEU A 179 1.19 2.79 13.95
C LEU A 179 0.65 4.18 13.61
N ASN A 180 1.38 5.01 12.85
CA ASN A 180 0.91 6.30 12.38
C ASN A 180 -0.21 6.18 11.33
N LEU A 181 -0.30 5.06 10.61
CA LEU A 181 -1.39 4.80 9.65
C LEU A 181 -2.72 4.48 10.34
N ILE A 182 -2.65 3.96 11.57
CA ILE A 182 -3.84 3.62 12.36
C ILE A 182 -4.24 4.86 13.17
N LYS A 183 -5.44 5.39 12.98
CA LYS A 183 -5.93 6.52 13.81
C LYS A 183 -6.60 6.05 15.10
N ASP A 184 -7.26 4.91 15.04
CA ASP A 184 -8.02 4.33 16.15
C ASP A 184 -7.08 3.75 17.23
N LYS A 185 -7.17 4.30 18.44
CA LYS A 185 -6.37 3.87 19.60
C LYS A 185 -6.74 2.46 20.06
N GLU A 186 -8.01 2.08 20.01
CA GLU A 186 -8.44 0.75 20.43
C GLU A 186 -7.88 -0.34 19.51
N ILE A 187 -7.78 -0.05 18.21
CA ILE A 187 -7.11 -0.96 17.27
C ILE A 187 -5.64 -1.09 17.66
N LYS A 188 -4.92 0.01 17.90
CA LYS A 188 -3.49 -0.02 18.29
C LYS A 188 -3.26 -0.86 19.54
N ASP A 189 -4.10 -0.68 20.57
CA ASP A 189 -3.95 -1.38 21.84
C ASP A 189 -4.12 -2.90 21.72
N LYS A 190 -4.88 -3.35 20.70
CA LYS A 190 -5.09 -4.77 20.38
C LYS A 190 -3.96 -5.37 19.57
N ILE A 191 -2.99 -4.62 19.04
CA ILE A 191 -1.92 -5.17 18.18
C ILE A 191 -0.86 -5.89 19.03
N PHE A 192 -0.47 -7.08 18.62
CA PHE A 192 0.66 -7.81 19.21
C PHE A 192 1.99 -7.33 18.59
N ILE A 193 2.59 -6.33 19.24
CA ILE A 193 3.78 -5.61 18.79
C ILE A 193 4.99 -6.50 18.47
N PRO A 194 5.36 -7.51 19.29
CA PRO A 194 6.58 -8.29 19.02
C PRO A 194 6.56 -8.99 17.65
N TYR A 195 5.44 -9.60 17.27
CA TYR A 195 5.32 -10.27 15.97
C TYR A 195 5.20 -9.26 14.81
N LEU A 196 4.56 -8.11 15.03
CA LEU A 196 4.53 -7.04 14.03
C LEU A 196 5.95 -6.54 13.71
N ILE A 197 6.79 -6.34 14.74
CA ILE A 197 8.21 -5.95 14.54
C ILE A 197 8.95 -7.03 13.74
N TYR A 198 8.70 -8.30 14.02
CA TYR A 198 9.28 -9.40 13.26
C TYR A 198 8.90 -9.30 11.77
N LEU A 199 7.60 -9.17 11.45
CA LEU A 199 7.10 -9.05 10.08
C LEU A 199 7.71 -7.85 9.35
N LEU A 200 7.78 -6.68 10.00
CA LEU A 200 8.34 -5.48 9.39
C LEU A 200 9.85 -5.59 9.11
N LYS A 201 10.55 -6.51 9.79
CA LYS A 201 11.99 -6.78 9.61
C LYS A 201 12.30 -7.90 8.62
N THR A 202 11.35 -8.75 8.23
CA THR A 202 11.62 -9.88 7.31
C THR A 202 12.07 -9.43 5.93
N LYS A 203 11.81 -8.15 5.58
CA LYS A 203 12.02 -7.56 4.25
C LYS A 203 11.26 -8.25 3.12
N GLU A 204 10.39 -9.20 3.44
CA GLU A 204 9.61 -9.92 2.46
C GLU A 204 8.38 -9.07 2.11
N ALA A 205 8.24 -8.73 0.83
CA ALA A 205 7.07 -8.00 0.34
C ALA A 205 5.87 -8.95 0.31
N GLY A 206 4.69 -8.46 0.72
CA GLY A 206 3.51 -9.30 0.79
C GLY A 206 2.33 -8.65 1.47
N ILE A 207 1.25 -9.41 1.60
CA ILE A 207 0.05 -9.01 2.35
C ILE A 207 0.00 -9.85 3.62
N TYR A 208 -0.01 -9.18 4.76
CA TYR A 208 0.04 -9.81 6.07
C TYR A 208 -1.19 -9.44 6.90
N PRO A 209 -1.80 -10.40 7.62
CA PRO A 209 -2.72 -10.07 8.70
C PRO A 209 -2.04 -9.19 9.77
N VAL A 210 -2.75 -8.24 10.34
CA VAL A 210 -2.24 -7.54 11.53
C VAL A 210 -2.32 -8.50 12.73
N PRO A 211 -1.22 -8.74 13.46
CA PRO A 211 -1.25 -9.63 14.61
C PRO A 211 -2.00 -8.96 15.77
N HIS A 212 -3.02 -9.62 16.30
CA HIS A 212 -3.85 -9.10 17.39
C HIS A 212 -3.62 -9.90 18.66
N LYS A 213 -3.45 -9.25 19.81
CA LYS A 213 -3.40 -9.86 21.14
C LYS A 213 -4.65 -10.69 21.37
N VAL A 214 -4.48 -11.86 21.99
CA VAL A 214 -5.57 -12.74 22.41
C VAL A 214 -5.50 -12.93 23.92
N SER A 215 -6.65 -12.91 24.56
CA SER A 215 -6.82 -13.22 25.98
C SER A 215 -7.67 -14.49 26.12
N PHE A 216 -7.49 -15.20 27.21
CA PHE A 216 -8.07 -16.52 27.43
C PHE A 216 -8.74 -16.56 28.80
N ILE A 217 -9.78 -17.37 28.95
CA ILE A 217 -10.35 -17.69 30.26
C ILE A 217 -10.15 -19.18 30.48
N TYR A 218 -9.60 -19.53 31.64
CA TYR A 218 -9.38 -20.91 32.03
C TYR A 218 -9.68 -21.06 33.52
N GLN A 219 -10.55 -22.02 33.88
CA GLN A 219 -11.00 -22.23 35.27
C GLN A 219 -11.44 -20.95 35.99
N ASN A 220 -12.22 -20.08 35.31
CA ASN A 220 -12.64 -18.77 35.79
C ASN A 220 -11.52 -17.74 36.02
N TYR A 221 -10.26 -18.04 35.66
CA TYR A 221 -9.16 -17.09 35.63
C TYR A 221 -9.02 -16.45 34.25
N PHE A 222 -8.87 -15.13 34.22
CA PHE A 222 -8.65 -14.37 32.99
C PHE A 222 -7.15 -14.18 32.74
N TYR A 223 -6.66 -14.80 31.66
CA TYR A 223 -5.29 -14.70 31.20
C TYR A 223 -5.21 -13.67 30.07
N LYS A 224 -4.86 -12.44 30.44
CA LYS A 224 -4.81 -11.31 29.52
C LYS A 224 -3.55 -11.39 28.64
N ASN A 225 -3.72 -11.29 27.32
CA ASN A 225 -2.65 -11.11 26.33
C ASN A 225 -1.55 -12.20 26.33
N ILE A 226 -1.87 -13.46 26.66
CA ILE A 226 -0.90 -14.57 26.68
C ILE A 226 -0.63 -15.19 25.30
N GLY A 227 -1.05 -14.52 24.23
CA GLY A 227 -0.89 -14.97 22.85
C GLY A 227 -1.35 -13.93 21.83
N PHE A 228 -1.35 -14.32 20.56
CA PHE A 228 -1.84 -13.49 19.47
C PHE A 228 -2.47 -14.30 18.34
N ARG A 229 -3.39 -13.68 17.62
CA ARG A 229 -3.98 -14.19 16.39
C ARG A 229 -3.26 -13.57 15.19
N PHE A 230 -2.90 -14.38 14.21
CA PHE A 230 -2.39 -13.97 12.92
C PHE A 230 -3.14 -14.72 11.82
N GLY A 231 -3.99 -14.01 11.09
CA GLY A 231 -4.96 -14.62 10.18
C GLY A 231 -5.93 -15.53 10.92
N ASN A 232 -5.98 -16.79 10.51
CA ASN A 232 -6.81 -17.84 11.10
C ASN A 232 -6.06 -18.69 12.15
N VAL A 233 -4.83 -18.29 12.51
CA VAL A 233 -3.99 -19.05 13.42
C VAL A 233 -3.85 -18.30 14.74
N ILE A 234 -3.91 -19.03 15.85
CA ILE A 234 -3.67 -18.51 17.20
C ILE A 234 -2.34 -19.07 17.71
N TYR A 235 -1.50 -18.18 18.20
CA TYR A 235 -0.22 -18.46 18.81
C TYR A 235 -0.30 -18.20 20.30
N ILE A 236 0.13 -19.15 21.11
CA ILE A 236 0.12 -19.05 22.58
C ILE A 236 1.55 -19.18 23.10
N ASP A 237 1.90 -18.35 24.09
CA ASP A 237 3.17 -18.49 24.80
C ASP A 237 3.14 -19.76 25.68
N PRO A 238 3.95 -20.79 25.37
CA PRO A 238 4.00 -22.05 26.11
C PRO A 238 4.41 -21.85 27.56
N ARG A 239 5.11 -20.77 27.94
CA ARG A 239 5.45 -20.50 29.34
C ARG A 239 4.23 -20.05 30.15
N ALA A 240 3.18 -19.58 29.48
CA ALA A 240 1.90 -19.30 30.13
C ALA A 240 1.11 -20.59 30.42
N ILE A 241 1.47 -21.71 29.77
CA ILE A 241 0.69 -22.96 29.75
C ILE A 241 0.89 -23.84 31.00
N PRO A 242 2.08 -23.94 31.63
CA PRO A 242 2.26 -24.64 32.90
C PRO A 242 1.41 -24.11 34.07
N LYS A 243 0.97 -22.84 33.99
CA LYS A 243 -0.01 -22.25 34.93
C LYS A 243 -1.48 -22.53 34.56
N LEU A 244 -1.73 -23.00 33.33
CA LEU A 244 -3.04 -23.40 32.81
C LEU A 244 -3.26 -24.92 33.03
N MET A 245 -2.26 -25.76 32.81
CA MET A 245 -2.44 -27.22 32.76
C MET A 245 -2.53 -27.97 34.09
N GLN A 246 -2.77 -27.32 35.23
CA GLN A 246 -2.75 -28.02 36.53
C GLN A 246 -4.05 -28.75 36.93
N LYS A 247 -5.09 -28.79 36.09
CA LYS A 247 -6.27 -29.69 36.22
C LYS A 247 -7.20 -29.51 35.02
N GLU A 248 -7.52 -30.57 34.29
CA GLU A 248 -8.57 -30.68 33.22
C GLU A 248 -8.18 -30.40 31.74
N LYS A 249 -9.04 -30.91 30.83
CA LYS A 249 -8.76 -31.40 29.46
C LYS A 249 -9.10 -30.43 28.29
N GLU A 250 -9.69 -29.26 28.55
CA GLU A 250 -10.20 -28.35 27.49
C GLU A 250 -9.87 -26.87 27.73
N LEU A 251 -9.58 -26.11 26.65
CA LEU A 251 -9.19 -24.70 26.73
C LEU A 251 -10.14 -23.81 25.90
N LYS A 252 -10.75 -22.80 26.55
CA LYS A 252 -11.66 -21.83 25.90
C LYS A 252 -10.89 -20.58 25.46
N ILE A 253 -11.05 -20.21 24.19
CA ILE A 253 -10.43 -19.06 23.54
C ILE A 253 -11.52 -18.07 23.13
N PHE A 254 -11.40 -16.82 23.56
CA PHE A 254 -12.33 -15.77 23.18
C PHE A 254 -11.70 -14.89 22.10
N LEU A 255 -12.30 -14.89 20.91
CA LEU A 255 -11.94 -13.97 19.83
C LEU A 255 -13.11 -13.01 19.60
N LYS A 256 -12.89 -11.70 19.80
CA LYS A 256 -13.88 -10.66 19.46
C LYS A 256 -15.29 -10.98 20.00
N ASN A 257 -15.41 -11.35 21.28
CA ASN A 257 -16.68 -11.72 21.94
C ASN A 257 -17.38 -12.98 21.38
N LYS A 258 -16.68 -13.83 20.61
CA LYS A 258 -17.12 -15.17 20.23
C LYS A 258 -16.26 -16.23 20.91
N GLU A 259 -16.90 -17.20 21.56
CA GLU A 259 -16.22 -18.33 22.18
C GLU A 259 -15.74 -19.32 21.12
N ARG A 260 -14.52 -19.81 21.24
CA ARG A 260 -13.97 -20.94 20.47
C ARG A 260 -13.27 -21.89 21.41
N TYR A 261 -13.38 -23.19 21.16
CA TYR A 261 -12.81 -24.23 22.01
C TYR A 261 -11.66 -24.90 21.28
N ILE A 262 -10.55 -25.14 21.97
CA ILE A 262 -9.45 -25.97 21.49
C ILE A 262 -9.17 -27.02 22.57
N THR A 263 -9.10 -28.29 22.19
CA THR A 263 -8.82 -29.38 23.13
C THR A 263 -7.32 -29.43 23.45
N LEU A 264 -6.95 -29.85 24.66
CA LEU A 264 -5.53 -29.95 25.03
C LEU A 264 -4.81 -31.06 24.25
N ASP A 265 -5.51 -32.11 23.82
CA ASP A 265 -4.95 -33.16 22.94
C ASP A 265 -4.54 -32.62 21.56
N GLU A 266 -5.27 -31.63 21.02
CA GLU A 266 -4.88 -30.92 19.79
C GLU A 266 -3.67 -30.00 20.01
N LEU A 267 -3.51 -29.47 21.22
CA LEU A 267 -2.36 -28.67 21.61
C LEU A 267 -1.11 -29.54 21.79
N GLU A 268 -1.24 -30.67 22.48
CA GLU A 268 -0.18 -31.65 22.75
C GLU A 268 0.28 -32.38 21.48
N SER A 269 -0.64 -32.85 20.63
CA SER A 269 -0.29 -33.49 19.36
C SER A 269 0.43 -32.55 18.39
N LYS A 270 0.15 -31.24 18.44
CA LYS A 270 0.87 -30.21 17.66
C LYS A 270 2.21 -29.83 18.30
N LEU A 271 2.30 -29.83 19.63
CA LEU A 271 3.56 -29.70 20.38
C LEU A 271 4.55 -30.84 20.06
N ILE A 272 4.04 -32.07 19.94
CA ILE A 272 4.85 -33.28 19.71
C ILE A 272 5.28 -33.39 18.23
N ASN A 273 4.44 -32.96 17.28
CA ASN A 273 4.69 -33.12 15.83
C ASN A 273 5.34 -31.91 15.14
N HIS A 274 5.71 -30.83 15.84
CA HIS A 274 6.42 -29.69 15.23
C HIS A 274 7.87 -29.57 15.72
N ARG A 275 8.75 -30.43 15.19
CA ARG A 275 10.02 -29.94 14.68
C ARG A 275 9.69 -29.15 13.42
N ILE A 276 9.65 -27.82 13.46
CA ILE A 276 10.04 -26.89 12.37
C ILE A 276 9.97 -25.44 12.89
N ILE A 277 11.17 -24.91 13.13
CA ILE A 277 11.71 -23.61 12.69
C ILE A 277 10.68 -22.47 12.50
N SER A 278 10.43 -21.74 13.59
CA SER A 278 10.29 -20.29 13.53
C SER A 278 11.57 -19.73 14.15
N HIS A 279 12.16 -18.71 13.53
CA HIS A 279 13.44 -18.11 13.95
C HIS A 279 13.47 -17.55 15.39
N ASN A 280 12.39 -17.69 16.15
CA ASN A 280 12.40 -17.65 17.60
C ASN A 280 11.69 -18.90 18.15
N LYS A 281 12.49 -19.83 18.68
CA LYS A 281 12.04 -20.91 19.57
C LYS A 281 11.18 -20.27 20.66
N GLU A 282 9.89 -20.62 20.80
CA GLU A 282 9.01 -20.39 21.99
C GLU A 282 7.50 -20.21 21.67
N LEU A 283 6.92 -20.57 20.52
CA LEU A 283 5.46 -20.42 20.33
C LEU A 283 4.77 -21.69 19.83
N ILE A 284 3.64 -22.04 20.43
CA ILE A 284 2.76 -23.13 19.96
C ILE A 284 1.82 -22.57 18.91
N GLN A 285 1.79 -23.19 17.74
CA GLN A 285 0.90 -22.83 16.65
C GLN A 285 -0.40 -23.65 16.72
N ILE A 286 -1.55 -22.98 16.72
CA ILE A 286 -2.85 -23.64 16.65
C ILE A 286 -3.65 -23.12 15.47
N TYR A 287 -3.82 -23.98 14.46
CA TYR A 287 -4.67 -23.71 13.30
C TYR A 287 -6.15 -23.75 13.67
N SER A 288 -6.90 -22.67 13.38
CA SER A 288 -8.36 -22.73 13.30
C SER A 288 -8.73 -23.39 11.97
N LYS A 289 -9.00 -24.69 11.95
CA LYS A 289 -9.69 -25.31 10.81
C LYS A 289 -11.10 -24.71 10.74
N ASN A 290 -11.59 -24.42 9.54
CA ASN A 290 -12.96 -23.93 9.32
C ASN A 290 -13.99 -24.91 9.93
N ASP A 291 -15.08 -24.34 10.46
CA ASP A 291 -16.34 -24.98 10.86
C ASP A 291 -16.25 -26.25 11.71
N PHE A 292 -15.94 -26.11 13.00
CA PHE A 292 -16.18 -27.19 13.95
C PHE A 292 -17.56 -27.06 14.56
N LYS A 293 -18.39 -28.07 14.26
CA LYS A 293 -19.74 -28.28 14.77
C LYS A 293 -19.75 -28.17 16.29
N VAL A 294 -20.65 -27.34 16.78
CA VAL A 294 -21.18 -27.41 18.14
C VAL A 294 -21.77 -28.81 18.31
N ARG A 295 -21.13 -29.65 19.13
CA ARG A 295 -21.85 -30.76 19.77
C ARG A 295 -22.54 -30.14 20.97
N GLY A 296 -23.82 -29.84 20.81
CA GLY A 296 -24.72 -29.70 21.93
C GLY A 296 -24.89 -31.06 22.61
N GLU A 297 -25.13 -30.99 23.91
CA GLU A 297 -25.63 -32.08 24.77
C GLU A 297 -26.81 -32.82 24.13
#